data_AF-A3WDI7-F1
#
_entry.id   AF-A3WDI7-F1
#
_cell.length_a   1.000
_cell.length_b   1.000
_cell.length_c   1.000
_cell.angle_alpha   90.00
_cell.angle_beta   90.00
_cell.angle_gamma   90.00
#
_symmetry.space_group_name_H-M   'P 1'
#
loop_
_entity.id
_entity.type
_entity.pdbx_description
1 polymer ?
#
loop_
_entity_poly.entity_id
_entity_poly.type
_entity_poly.pdbx_seq_one_letter_code
_entity_poly.pdbx_strand_id
1 'polypeptide(L)'
;MPSKRSAVAALKKLEADRAALDIRQKELEEEAALELGRVILGTGLESFSKKCLARLAAELAKLGEEEALKRLAMTPASSPQTGAPAAK
;
A
#
# COMPACT_ATOMS: atom_id res chain seq x y z
N MET A 1 -47.73 17.84 -17.46
CA MET A 1 -46.57 18.47 -18.13
C MET A 1 -45.30 17.98 -17.44
N PRO A 2 -44.38 17.24 -18.08
CA PRO A 2 -43.16 16.84 -17.42
C PRO A 2 -42.26 18.09 -17.35
N SER A 3 -42.06 18.61 -16.14
CA SER A 3 -41.07 19.65 -15.85
C SER A 3 -39.69 19.08 -16.20
N LYS A 4 -39.27 19.31 -17.44
CA LYS A 4 -37.95 18.98 -17.96
C LYS A 4 -36.93 19.82 -17.19
N ARG A 5 -36.49 19.35 -16.02
CA ARG A 5 -35.14 19.70 -15.53
C ARG A 5 -34.21 19.44 -16.72
N SER A 6 -33.68 20.50 -17.30
CA SER A 6 -32.93 20.45 -18.57
C SER A 6 -31.88 19.35 -18.50
N ALA A 7 -31.86 18.43 -19.48
CA ALA A 7 -30.86 17.37 -19.54
C ALA A 7 -29.43 17.95 -19.53
N VAL A 8 -29.25 19.15 -20.06
CA VAL A 8 -27.98 19.91 -20.00
C VAL A 8 -27.62 20.30 -18.57
N ALA A 9 -28.60 20.71 -17.75
CA ALA A 9 -28.36 21.02 -16.35
C ALA A 9 -28.01 19.75 -15.55
N ALA A 10 -28.66 18.62 -15.86
CA ALA A 10 -28.32 17.33 -15.26
C ALA A 10 -26.90 16.87 -15.64
N LEU A 11 -26.50 17.06 -16.90
CA LEU A 11 -25.14 16.75 -17.37
C LEU A 11 -24.08 17.60 -16.65
N LYS A 12 -24.29 18.93 -16.58
CA LYS A 12 -23.38 19.83 -15.84
C LYS A 12 -23.23 19.46 -14.37
N LYS A 13 -24.33 19.06 -13.72
CA LYS A 13 -24.28 18.57 -12.34
C LYS A 13 -23.45 17.29 -12.24
N LEU A 14 -23.66 16.33 -13.13
CA LEU A 14 -22.91 15.07 -13.14
C LEU A 14 -21.40 15.32 -13.33
N GLU A 15 -21.02 16.26 -14.18
CA GLU A 15 -19.61 16.64 -14.39
C GLU A 15 -19.01 17.26 -13.12
N ALA A 16 -19.74 18.15 -12.44
CA ALA A 16 -19.31 18.72 -11.17
C ALA A 16 -19.18 17.66 -10.06
N ASP A 17 -20.15 16.74 -9.99
CA ASP A 17 -20.14 15.64 -9.02
C ASP A 17 -18.95 14.70 -9.26
N ARG A 18 -18.60 14.40 -10.52
CA ARG A 18 -17.39 13.63 -10.87
C ARG A 18 -16.11 14.33 -10.43
N ALA A 19 -15.97 15.62 -10.73
CA ALA A 19 -14.81 16.39 -10.28
C ALA A 19 -14.67 16.40 -8.75
N ALA A 20 -15.79 16.50 -8.02
CA ALA A 20 -15.78 16.42 -6.56
C ALA A 20 -15.39 15.03 -6.05
N LEU A 21 -15.84 13.96 -6.70
CA LEU A 21 -15.45 12.59 -6.37
C LEU A 21 -13.95 12.34 -6.61
N ASP A 22 -13.39 12.87 -7.70
CA ASP A 22 -11.97 12.71 -8.01
C ASP A 22 -11.09 13.38 -6.94
N ILE A 23 -11.50 14.55 -6.43
CA ILE A 23 -10.81 15.23 -5.32
C ILE A 23 -10.88 14.37 -4.06
N ARG A 24 -12.08 13.93 -3.69
CA ARG A 24 -12.29 13.12 -2.49
C ARG A 24 -11.55 11.78 -2.54
N GLN A 25 -11.44 11.18 -3.72
CA GLN A 25 -10.67 9.96 -3.91
C GLN A 25 -9.20 10.19 -3.58
N LYS A 26 -8.60 11.29 -4.09
CA LYS A 26 -7.19 11.60 -3.79
C LYS A 26 -6.95 11.86 -2.31
N GLU A 27 -7.86 12.57 -1.65
CA GLU A 27 -7.78 12.79 -0.19
C GLU A 27 -7.81 11.45 0.57
N LEU A 28 -8.72 10.55 0.21
CA LEU A 28 -8.81 9.22 0.83
C LEU A 28 -7.58 8.35 0.52
N GLU A 29 -7.00 8.44 -0.68
CA GLU A 29 -5.76 7.74 -1.03
C GLU A 29 -4.57 8.23 -0.18
N GLU A 30 -4.48 9.54 0.05
CA GLU A 30 -3.46 10.12 0.93
C GLU A 30 -3.65 9.68 2.40
N GLU A 31 -4.89 9.72 2.90
CA GLU A 31 -5.22 9.24 4.25
C GLU A 31 -4.88 7.75 4.41
N ALA A 32 -5.28 6.91 3.45
CA ALA A 32 -4.97 5.48 3.46
C ALA A 32 -3.45 5.23 3.44
N ALA A 33 -2.68 5.98 2.65
CA ALA A 33 -1.23 5.86 2.64
C ALA A 33 -0.60 6.20 4.00
N LEU A 34 -1.14 7.19 4.72
CA LEU A 34 -0.71 7.54 6.07
C LEU A 34 -1.06 6.46 7.10
N GLU A 35 -2.28 5.92 7.04
CA GLU A 35 -2.70 4.84 7.94
C GLU A 35 -1.84 3.58 7.76
N LEU A 36 -1.65 3.14 6.51
CA LEU A 36 -0.78 2.01 6.19
C LEU A 36 0.67 2.27 6.63
N GLY A 37 1.17 3.49 6.42
CA GLY A 37 2.49 3.91 6.89
C GLY A 37 2.64 3.78 8.41
N ARG A 38 1.61 4.17 9.18
CA ARG A 38 1.60 4.03 10.65
C ARG A 38 1.63 2.58 11.12
N VAL A 39 0.92 1.69 10.43
CA VAL A 39 0.94 0.24 10.74
C VAL A 39 2.34 -0.35 10.56
N ILE A 40 3.11 0.18 9.60
CA ILE A 40 4.46 -0.29 9.29
C ILE A 40 5.50 0.18 10.31
N LEU A 41 5.28 1.31 11.00
CA LEU A 41 6.26 1.84 11.97
C LEU A 41 6.46 0.88 13.15
N GLY A 42 7.72 0.64 13.53
CA GLY A 42 8.08 -0.28 14.61
C GLY A 42 8.14 -1.75 14.19
N THR A 43 7.85 -2.07 12.92
CA THR A 43 7.97 -3.44 12.38
C THR A 43 9.36 -3.76 11.82
N GLY A 44 10.24 -2.75 11.74
CA GLY A 44 11.55 -2.82 11.10
C GLY A 44 11.51 -2.55 9.60
N LEU A 45 10.33 -2.60 8.96
CA LEU A 45 10.14 -2.27 7.55
C LEU A 45 10.38 -0.78 7.25
N GLU A 46 10.30 0.11 8.24
CA GLU A 46 10.66 1.52 8.10
C GLU A 46 12.13 1.75 7.70
N SER A 47 13.00 0.76 7.92
CA SER A 47 14.42 0.82 7.52
C SER A 47 14.64 0.47 6.03
N PHE A 48 13.62 -0.05 5.35
CA PHE A 48 13.75 -0.48 3.97
C PHE A 48 13.78 0.73 3.02
N SER A 49 14.57 0.65 1.95
CA SER A 49 14.51 1.65 0.89
C SER A 49 13.16 1.59 0.18
N LYS A 50 12.67 2.74 -0.32
CA LYS A 50 11.41 2.82 -1.11
C LYS A 50 11.38 1.81 -2.26
N LYS A 51 12.49 1.63 -2.97
CA LYS A 51 12.62 0.70 -4.09
C LYS A 51 12.49 -0.77 -3.64
N CYS A 52 13.12 -1.12 -2.51
CA CYS A 52 13.04 -2.46 -1.95
C CYS A 52 11.64 -2.76 -1.41
N LEU A 53 11.01 -1.80 -0.71
CA LEU A 53 9.63 -1.92 -0.22
C LEU A 53 8.63 -2.13 -1.37
N ALA A 54 8.73 -1.32 -2.42
CA ALA A 54 7.85 -1.47 -3.59
C ALA A 54 8.04 -2.84 -4.27
N ARG A 55 9.28 -3.30 -4.40
CA ARG A 55 9.56 -4.64 -4.96
C ARG A 55 9.02 -5.74 -4.06
N LEU A 56 9.22 -5.65 -2.75
CA LEU A 56 8.71 -6.60 -1.78
C LEU A 56 7.18 -6.68 -1.88
N ALA A 57 6.49 -5.54 -1.85
CA ALA A 57 5.04 -5.48 -1.99
C ALA A 57 4.56 -6.12 -3.30
N ALA A 58 5.22 -5.85 -4.43
CA ALA A 58 4.87 -6.44 -5.71
C ALA A 58 5.05 -7.98 -5.74
N GLU A 59 6.12 -8.50 -5.13
CA GLU A 59 6.35 -9.94 -5.06
C GLU A 59 5.38 -10.63 -4.07
N LEU A 60 5.10 -10.00 -2.93
CA LEU A 60 4.08 -10.49 -1.98
C LEU A 60 2.69 -10.53 -2.64
N ALA A 61 2.32 -9.50 -3.39
CA ALA A 61 1.03 -9.44 -4.09
C ALA A 61 0.87 -10.55 -5.15
N LYS A 62 1.96 -10.92 -5.85
CA LYS A 62 1.94 -12.05 -6.81
C LYS A 62 1.78 -13.40 -6.11
N LEU A 63 2.38 -13.53 -4.93
CA LEU A 63 2.38 -14.79 -4.18
C LEU A 63 1.09 -15.02 -3.39
N GLY A 64 0.45 -13.94 -2.94
CA GLY A 64 -0.65 -13.98 -1.99
C GLY A 64 -0.16 -14.03 -0.55
N GLU A 65 -0.94 -13.44 0.35
CA GLU A 65 -0.56 -13.22 1.75
C GLU A 65 -0.27 -14.53 2.51
N GLU A 66 -1.19 -15.49 2.45
CA GLU A 66 -1.08 -16.79 3.14
C GLU A 66 0.15 -17.60 2.72
N GLU A 67 0.42 -17.64 1.41
CA GLU A 67 1.55 -18.39 0.86
C GLU A 67 2.87 -17.66 1.17
N ALA A 68 2.88 -16.32 1.15
CA ALA A 68 4.03 -15.54 1.55
C ALA A 68 4.40 -15.76 3.02
N LEU A 69 3.42 -15.73 3.92
CA LEU A 69 3.64 -15.98 5.34
C LEU A 69 4.19 -17.38 5.60
N LYS A 70 3.65 -18.41 4.92
CA LYS A 70 4.18 -19.78 5.02
C LYS A 70 5.66 -19.85 4.62
N ARG A 71 6.05 -19.23 3.50
CA ARG A 71 7.45 -19.26 3.03
C ARG A 71 8.40 -18.49 3.95
N LEU A 72 7.96 -17.36 4.48
CA LEU A 72 8.74 -16.59 5.44
C LEU A 72 8.91 -17.36 6.77
N ALA A 73 7.86 -18.03 7.24
CA ALA A 73 7.91 -18.87 8.44
C ALA A 73 8.75 -20.15 8.26
N MET A 74 8.90 -20.64 7.03
CA MET A 74 9.72 -21.82 6.70
C MET A 74 11.21 -21.50 6.51
N THR A 75 11.59 -20.22 6.50
CA THR A 75 13.02 -19.86 6.48
C THR A 75 13.55 -19.91 7.92
N PRO A 76 14.42 -20.88 8.29
CA PRO A 76 15.05 -20.83 9.59
C PRO A 76 15.88 -19.54 9.67
N ALA A 77 15.72 -18.78 10.75
CA ALA A 77 16.61 -17.66 11.04
C ALA A 77 18.05 -18.17 10.96
N SER A 78 18.76 -17.80 9.88
CA SER A 78 20.15 -18.21 9.70
C SER A 78 20.94 -17.81 10.94
N SER A 79 21.56 -18.83 11.54
CA SER A 79 22.36 -18.80 12.75
C SER A 79 23.28 -17.57 12.82
N PRO A 80 23.47 -16.96 14.00
CA PRO A 80 24.52 -15.97 14.16
C PRO A 80 25.87 -16.63 13.88
N GLN A 81 26.53 -16.25 12.80
CA GLN A 81 27.95 -16.53 12.62
C GLN A 81 28.70 -15.76 13.70
N THR A 82 28.98 -16.43 14.82
CA THR A 82 29.99 -16.03 15.78
C THR A 82 31.32 -15.97 15.05
N GLY A 83 31.75 -14.75 14.71
CA GLY A 83 33.08 -14.48 14.23
C GLY A 83 34.09 -14.80 15.32
N ALA A 84 34.76 -15.94 15.21
CA ALA A 84 36.07 -16.12 15.81
C ALA A 84 37.12 -15.79 14.75
N PRO A 85 38.08 -14.89 15.05
CA PRO A 85 39.41 -15.00 14.47
C PRO A 85 40.36 -15.57 15.52
N ALA A 86 41.08 -16.61 15.11
CA ALA A 86 42.25 -17.11 15.80
C ALA A 86 43.37 -16.05 15.80
N ALA A 87 44.14 -15.97 16.89
CA ALA A 87 45.49 -15.43 16.88
C ALA A 87 46.38 -16.31 17.77
N LYS A 88 47.59 -16.53 17.25
CA LYS A 88 48.66 -17.45 17.69
C LYS A 88 49.07 -17.31 19.15
#